data_AF-A0A7G9RD93-F1
#
_entry.id   AF-A0A7G9RD93-F1
#
_cell.length_a   1.000
_cell.length_b   1.000
_cell.length_c   1.000
_cell.angle_alpha   90.00
_cell.angle_beta   90.00
_cell.angle_gamma   90.00
#
_symmetry.space_group_name_H-M   'P 1'
#
loop_
_entity.id
_entity.type
_entity.pdbx_description
1 polymer ?
#
loop_
_entity_poly.entity_id
_entity_poly.type
_entity_poly.pdbx_seq_one_letter_code
_entity_poly.pdbx_strand_id
1 'polypeptide(L)'
;MAKNKTSGSAEFDKLRNRMAADRALRNEVRDSLFAMTEQINVSDRGSRFVAGGTVEWIVASACYAAEVIAIPEGHNANGFDLTGVNATVKGLFSVKSSLSPTSAFRITNGINGAGKGFVEPTIFLHKRLGGLVFADPAIHTELAGRAEQKADAVVLSLKAIIEHAQQRPECVIDLEIPYNQGRGTYDPALSFAKALITDGNYPNLKRLFEEVKPQTSTISEEIGKLKQLRDDGVLNQVQFERAVDRLLKG
;
A
#
# COMPACT_ATOMS: atom_id res chain seq x y z
N MET A 1 -8.21 21.49 -32.69
CA MET A 1 -8.72 20.19 -32.18
C MET A 1 -7.56 19.47 -31.50
N ALA A 2 -7.56 19.38 -30.17
CA ALA A 2 -6.54 18.59 -29.48
C ALA A 2 -6.77 17.11 -29.83
N LYS A 3 -5.80 16.47 -30.49
CA LYS A 3 -5.79 15.01 -30.60
C LYS A 3 -5.97 14.46 -29.19
N ASN A 4 -6.97 13.58 -28.98
CA ASN A 4 -7.03 12.79 -27.76
C ASN A 4 -5.71 12.03 -27.67
N LYS A 5 -4.77 12.52 -26.86
CA LYS A 5 -3.49 11.86 -26.65
C LYS A 5 -3.78 10.65 -25.77
N THR A 6 -3.77 9.49 -26.41
CA THR A 6 -3.87 8.18 -25.77
C THR A 6 -2.51 7.81 -25.18
N SER A 7 -2.51 7.14 -24.04
CA SER A 7 -1.32 6.55 -23.43
C SER A 7 -0.76 5.33 -24.17
N GLY A 8 -1.50 4.83 -25.17
CA GLY A 8 -1.21 3.56 -25.83
C GLY A 8 -1.90 2.35 -25.18
N SER A 9 -2.56 2.53 -24.03
CA SER A 9 -3.44 1.52 -23.42
C SER A 9 -4.85 2.08 -23.23
N ALA A 10 -5.83 1.39 -23.80
CA ALA A 10 -7.25 1.77 -23.67
C ALA A 10 -7.73 1.66 -22.21
N GLU A 11 -7.23 0.67 -21.49
CA GLU A 11 -7.54 0.39 -20.09
C GLU A 11 -6.97 1.49 -19.18
N PHE A 12 -5.72 1.90 -19.39
CA PHE A 12 -5.14 3.02 -18.64
C PHE A 12 -5.85 4.34 -18.96
N ASP A 13 -6.17 4.58 -20.24
CA ASP A 13 -6.93 5.75 -20.64
C ASP A 13 -8.32 5.77 -19.99
N LYS A 14 -9.00 4.62 -19.89
CA LYS A 14 -10.30 4.49 -19.20
C LYS A 14 -10.17 4.82 -17.71
N LEU A 15 -9.17 4.26 -17.02
CA LEU A 15 -8.88 4.56 -15.63
C LEU A 15 -8.59 6.06 -15.43
N ARG A 16 -7.70 6.63 -16.23
CA ARG A 16 -7.32 8.06 -16.19
C ARG A 16 -8.55 8.94 -16.35
N ASN A 17 -9.35 8.69 -17.37
CA ASN A 17 -10.53 9.48 -17.67
C ASN A 17 -11.57 9.35 -16.54
N ARG A 18 -11.75 8.15 -15.96
CA ARG A 18 -12.63 7.95 -14.81
C ARG A 18 -12.16 8.74 -13.60
N MET A 19 -10.90 8.62 -13.20
CA MET A 19 -10.36 9.35 -12.04
C MET A 19 -10.30 10.86 -12.25
N ALA A 20 -10.21 11.34 -13.50
CA ALA A 20 -10.31 12.76 -13.80
C ALA A 20 -11.76 13.27 -13.59
N ALA A 21 -12.76 12.53 -14.07
CA ALA A 21 -14.17 12.89 -13.99
C ALA A 21 -14.79 12.65 -12.59
N ASP A 22 -14.35 11.61 -11.88
CA ASP A 22 -14.88 11.18 -10.60
C ASP A 22 -13.92 11.58 -9.46
N ARG A 23 -14.17 12.75 -8.88
CA ARG A 23 -13.36 13.27 -7.76
C ARG A 23 -13.46 12.38 -6.51
N ALA A 24 -14.60 11.71 -6.29
CA ALA A 24 -14.79 10.88 -5.11
C ALA A 24 -13.84 9.67 -5.19
N LEU A 25 -13.83 8.96 -6.32
CA LEU A 25 -12.90 7.85 -6.56
C LEU A 25 -11.44 8.30 -6.40
N ARG A 26 -11.06 9.45 -6.99
CA ARG A 26 -9.69 9.96 -6.87
C ARG A 26 -9.30 10.24 -5.41
N ASN A 27 -10.22 10.79 -4.61
CA ASN A 27 -9.97 11.03 -3.19
C ASN A 27 -9.87 9.72 -2.41
N GLU A 28 -10.71 8.72 -2.68
CA GLU A 28 -10.63 7.41 -2.02
C GLU A 28 -9.28 6.73 -2.26
N VAL A 29 -8.77 6.76 -3.50
CA VAL A 29 -7.44 6.23 -3.83
C VAL A 29 -6.36 6.98 -3.06
N ARG A 30 -6.40 8.32 -3.08
CA ARG A 30 -5.45 9.16 -2.32
C ARG A 30 -5.49 8.83 -0.84
N ASP A 31 -6.67 8.90 -0.23
CA ASP A 31 -6.85 8.76 1.22
C ASP A 31 -6.47 7.35 1.68
N SER A 32 -6.71 6.33 0.87
CA SER A 32 -6.25 4.96 1.13
C SER A 32 -4.71 4.85 1.14
N LEU A 33 -4.02 5.52 0.21
CA LEU A 33 -2.55 5.55 0.22
C LEU A 33 -2.01 6.26 1.47
N PHE A 34 -2.63 7.38 1.88
CA PHE A 34 -2.27 8.10 3.10
C PHE A 34 -2.48 7.24 4.34
N ALA A 35 -3.68 6.65 4.48
CA ALA A 35 -4.01 5.77 5.60
C ALA A 35 -3.06 4.58 5.70
N MET A 36 -2.68 3.98 4.56
CA MET A 36 -1.68 2.90 4.53
C MET A 36 -0.31 3.39 5.00
N THR A 37 0.16 4.57 4.56
CA THR A 37 1.48 5.09 4.97
C THR A 37 1.57 5.48 6.45
N GLU A 38 0.45 5.82 7.08
CA GLU A 38 0.39 6.08 8.53
C GLU A 38 0.41 4.77 9.35
N GLN A 39 -0.07 3.66 8.79
CA GLN A 39 -0.17 2.38 9.49
C GLN A 39 1.08 1.52 9.34
N ILE A 40 1.66 1.45 8.15
CA ILE A 40 2.76 0.52 7.83
C ILE A 40 4.09 1.27 7.84
N ASN A 41 5.13 0.73 8.48
CA ASN A 41 6.49 1.27 8.37
C ASN A 41 7.29 0.54 7.28
N VAL A 42 7.48 1.19 6.12
CA VAL A 42 8.23 0.59 5.00
C VAL A 42 9.75 0.56 5.21
N SER A 43 10.25 1.07 6.33
CA SER A 43 11.65 0.85 6.72
C SER A 43 11.89 -0.61 7.09
N ASP A 44 10.89 -1.31 7.62
CA ASP A 44 10.92 -2.75 7.84
C ASP A 44 10.76 -3.54 6.53
N ARG A 45 11.60 -4.57 6.33
CA ARG A 45 11.66 -5.32 5.07
C ARG A 45 10.39 -6.16 4.84
N GLY A 46 9.84 -6.79 5.88
CA GLY A 46 8.62 -7.59 5.74
C GLY A 46 7.42 -6.71 5.37
N SER A 47 7.33 -5.57 6.03
CA SER A 47 6.31 -4.54 5.82
C SER A 47 6.33 -3.94 4.42
N ARG A 48 7.50 -3.85 3.75
CA ARG A 48 7.60 -3.39 2.35
C ARG A 48 6.79 -4.25 1.38
N PHE A 49 6.80 -5.58 1.56
CA PHE A 49 6.05 -6.48 0.69
C PHE A 49 4.55 -6.28 0.85
N VAL A 50 4.09 -6.11 2.09
CA VAL A 50 2.68 -5.86 2.40
C VAL A 50 2.25 -4.49 1.89
N ALA A 51 3.06 -3.44 2.09
CA ALA A 51 2.80 -2.13 1.51
C ALA A 51 2.70 -2.17 -0.03
N GLY A 52 3.63 -2.85 -0.70
CA GLY A 52 3.59 -3.03 -2.15
C GLY A 52 2.31 -3.73 -2.63
N GLY A 53 1.95 -4.85 -1.99
CA GLY A 53 0.71 -5.58 -2.29
C GLY A 53 -0.54 -4.75 -2.00
N THR A 54 -0.56 -3.97 -0.92
CA THR A 54 -1.69 -3.08 -0.62
C THR A 54 -1.85 -2.00 -1.69
N VAL A 55 -0.75 -1.42 -2.19
CA VAL A 55 -0.81 -0.46 -3.32
C VAL A 55 -1.37 -1.13 -4.58
N GLU A 56 -0.95 -2.36 -4.90
CA GLU A 56 -1.51 -3.13 -6.01
C GLU A 56 -3.03 -3.29 -5.88
N TRP A 57 -3.54 -3.65 -4.69
CA TRP A 57 -4.97 -3.80 -4.43
C TRP A 57 -5.74 -2.48 -4.50
N ILE A 58 -5.15 -1.37 -4.03
CA ILE A 58 -5.75 -0.04 -4.16
C ILE A 58 -5.90 0.32 -5.66
N VAL A 59 -4.85 0.13 -6.46
CA VAL A 59 -4.90 0.41 -7.91
C VAL A 59 -5.88 -0.52 -8.62
N ALA A 60 -5.90 -1.82 -8.29
CA ALA A 60 -6.86 -2.76 -8.86
C ALA A 60 -8.32 -2.40 -8.51
N SER A 61 -8.57 -1.94 -7.29
CA SER A 61 -9.90 -1.45 -6.87
C SER A 61 -10.31 -0.22 -7.69
N ALA A 62 -9.37 0.69 -7.95
CA ALA A 62 -9.61 1.86 -8.82
C ALA A 62 -9.88 1.44 -10.27
N CYS A 63 -9.15 0.47 -10.80
CA CYS A 63 -9.42 -0.14 -12.11
C CYS A 63 -10.84 -0.71 -12.17
N TYR A 64 -11.22 -1.52 -11.17
CA TYR A 64 -12.56 -2.11 -11.10
C TYR A 64 -13.66 -1.04 -11.07
N ALA A 65 -13.50 0.02 -10.27
CA ALA A 65 -14.42 1.15 -10.24
C ALA A 65 -14.47 1.94 -11.57
N ALA A 66 -13.40 1.90 -12.35
CA ALA A 66 -13.34 2.41 -13.71
C ALA A 66 -13.79 1.38 -14.77
N GLU A 67 -14.38 0.25 -14.36
CA GLU A 67 -14.78 -0.86 -15.23
C GLU A 67 -13.63 -1.37 -16.11
N VAL A 68 -12.42 -1.38 -15.54
CA VAL A 68 -11.22 -2.02 -16.08
C VAL A 68 -10.98 -3.25 -15.22
N ILE A 69 -11.10 -4.44 -15.81
CA ILE A 69 -10.93 -5.68 -15.07
C ILE A 69 -9.43 -5.96 -14.92
N ALA A 70 -8.85 -5.56 -13.79
CA ALA A 70 -7.46 -5.83 -13.43
C ALA A 70 -7.41 -6.61 -12.10
N ILE A 71 -6.84 -7.80 -12.11
CA ILE A 71 -6.66 -8.63 -10.91
C ILE A 71 -5.16 -8.72 -10.60
N PRO A 72 -4.70 -8.33 -9.40
CA PRO A 72 -3.31 -8.49 -8.98
C PRO A 72 -2.89 -9.97 -9.02
N GLU A 73 -1.70 -10.27 -9.52
CA GLU A 73 -1.23 -11.66 -9.66
C GLU A 73 -0.76 -12.30 -8.34
N GLY A 74 -0.48 -11.48 -7.32
CA GLY A 74 0.05 -11.94 -6.03
C GLY A 74 1.44 -12.58 -6.12
N HIS A 75 2.09 -12.81 -4.97
CA HIS A 75 3.46 -13.34 -4.90
C HIS A 75 3.63 -14.82 -5.32
N ASN A 76 2.55 -15.51 -5.71
CA ASN A 76 2.54 -16.95 -6.02
C ASN A 76 2.02 -17.25 -7.44
N ALA A 77 2.53 -16.57 -8.45
CA ALA A 77 2.28 -16.91 -9.86
C ALA A 77 3.03 -18.19 -10.29
N ASN A 78 2.85 -19.29 -9.56
CA ASN A 78 3.20 -20.64 -10.00
C ASN A 78 2.00 -21.56 -9.75
N GLY A 79 1.14 -21.66 -10.78
CA GLY A 79 0.13 -22.69 -10.95
C GLY A 79 -1.07 -22.61 -10.02
N PHE A 80 -2.18 -21.99 -10.47
CA PHE A 80 -3.53 -22.46 -10.14
C PHE A 80 -4.53 -22.05 -11.23
N ASP A 81 -5.45 -22.98 -11.48
CA ASP A 81 -6.23 -23.20 -12.69
C ASP A 81 -7.60 -22.50 -12.61
N LEU A 82 -7.80 -21.50 -13.47
CA LEU A 82 -9.10 -20.92 -13.86
C LEU A 82 -8.99 -20.54 -15.34
N THR A 83 -8.87 -21.56 -16.18
CA THR A 83 -8.30 -21.48 -17.54
C THR A 83 -9.20 -20.84 -18.61
N GLY A 84 -10.45 -20.48 -18.31
CA GLY A 84 -11.37 -19.94 -19.32
C GLY A 84 -11.63 -18.43 -19.27
N VAL A 85 -11.72 -17.84 -18.07
CA VAL A 85 -12.19 -16.45 -17.88
C VAL A 85 -11.04 -15.52 -17.44
N ASN A 86 -9.92 -16.08 -16.97
CA ASN A 86 -8.86 -15.33 -16.29
C ASN A 86 -7.64 -14.99 -17.16
N ALA A 87 -7.45 -15.62 -18.32
CA ALA A 87 -6.26 -15.38 -19.15
C ALA A 87 -6.27 -13.99 -19.81
N THR A 88 -7.45 -13.42 -20.07
CA THR A 88 -7.62 -12.08 -20.66
C THR A 88 -7.69 -10.97 -19.60
N VAL A 89 -7.83 -11.34 -18.32
CA VAL A 89 -8.03 -10.43 -17.19
C VAL A 89 -6.76 -10.30 -16.31
N LYS A 90 -5.84 -11.27 -16.40
CA LYS A 90 -4.56 -11.24 -15.70
C LYS A 90 -3.57 -10.28 -16.38
N GLY A 91 -2.86 -9.51 -15.56
CA GLY A 91 -1.60 -8.89 -15.96
C GLY A 91 -1.69 -7.67 -16.88
N LEU A 92 -2.82 -6.92 -16.87
CA LEU A 92 -2.93 -5.69 -17.68
C LEU A 92 -1.74 -4.75 -17.46
N PHE A 93 -1.37 -4.52 -16.20
CA PHE A 93 -0.19 -3.74 -15.82
C PHE A 93 0.45 -4.32 -14.55
N SER A 94 1.78 -4.30 -14.46
CA SER A 94 2.50 -4.36 -13.19
C SER A 94 2.31 -3.04 -12.43
N VAL A 95 2.30 -3.06 -11.10
CA VAL A 95 2.34 -1.83 -10.28
C VAL A 95 3.66 -1.80 -9.53
N LYS A 96 4.37 -0.67 -9.59
CA LYS A 96 5.60 -0.45 -8.84
C LYS A 96 5.47 0.82 -8.02
N SER A 97 5.57 0.68 -6.71
CA SER A 97 5.46 1.80 -5.77
C SER A 97 6.78 2.06 -5.04
N SER A 98 7.15 3.33 -4.94
CA SER A 98 8.16 3.80 -4.00
C SER A 98 7.58 4.87 -3.10
N LEU A 99 7.52 4.55 -1.82
CA LEU A 99 7.05 5.46 -0.76
C LEU A 99 8.20 6.12 -0.01
N SER A 100 9.46 5.87 -0.43
CA SER A 100 10.67 6.49 0.11
C SER A 100 11.09 7.73 -0.69
N PRO A 101 11.94 8.63 -0.14
CA PRO A 101 12.30 9.90 -0.81
C PRO A 101 13.13 9.80 -2.10
N THR A 102 13.95 8.76 -2.26
CA THR A 102 15.04 8.71 -3.26
C THR A 102 15.23 7.36 -3.95
N SER A 103 14.18 6.56 -4.15
CA SER A 103 14.40 5.24 -4.74
C SER A 103 14.26 5.21 -6.27
N ALA A 104 15.14 4.43 -6.90
CA ALA A 104 14.88 3.86 -8.21
C ALA A 104 13.83 2.75 -8.10
N PHE A 105 13.09 2.51 -9.18
CA PHE A 105 12.12 1.43 -9.20
C PHE A 105 12.79 0.14 -9.63
N ARG A 106 12.65 -0.89 -8.79
CA ARG A 106 13.03 -2.25 -9.13
C ARG A 106 11.91 -2.88 -9.96
N ILE A 107 12.20 -3.18 -11.23
CA ILE A 107 11.22 -3.67 -12.20
C ILE A 107 11.04 -5.17 -12.06
N THR A 108 12.13 -5.92 -12.20
CA THR A 108 12.14 -7.37 -11.99
C THR A 108 13.24 -7.74 -11.01
N ASN A 109 12.94 -8.74 -10.16
CA ASN A 109 13.93 -9.35 -9.30
C ASN A 109 14.72 -10.39 -10.10
N GLY A 110 16.04 -10.29 -10.01
CA GLY A 110 16.97 -11.24 -10.58
C GLY A 110 17.26 -12.40 -9.65
N ILE A 111 16.25 -13.17 -9.22
CA ILE A 111 16.52 -14.41 -8.47
C ILE A 111 17.19 -15.36 -9.47
N ASN A 112 18.51 -15.52 -9.35
CA ASN A 112 19.38 -16.30 -10.24
C ASN A 112 19.68 -15.71 -11.63
N GLY A 113 19.68 -14.38 -11.81
CA GLY A 113 20.09 -13.78 -13.09
C GLY A 113 19.82 -12.28 -13.18
N ALA A 114 20.01 -11.68 -14.36
CA ALA A 114 19.88 -10.24 -14.58
C ALA A 114 18.43 -9.67 -14.49
N GLY A 115 17.43 -10.50 -14.18
CA GLY A 115 16.01 -10.16 -14.31
C GLY A 115 15.52 -10.22 -15.77
N LYS A 116 14.21 -10.07 -16.00
CA LYS A 116 13.61 -10.20 -17.35
C LYS A 116 13.67 -8.92 -18.19
N GLY A 117 14.29 -7.85 -17.70
CA GLY A 117 14.17 -6.53 -18.31
C GLY A 117 12.93 -5.77 -17.85
N PHE A 118 12.65 -4.65 -18.52
CA PHE A 118 11.37 -3.96 -18.46
C PHE A 118 10.54 -4.40 -19.67
N VAL A 119 9.69 -5.40 -19.47
CA VAL A 119 9.00 -6.13 -20.55
C VAL A 119 7.48 -6.15 -20.40
N GLU A 120 6.97 -5.64 -19.29
CA GLU A 120 5.53 -5.59 -18.98
C GLU A 120 5.09 -4.13 -18.83
N PRO A 121 3.91 -3.76 -19.35
CA PRO A 121 3.28 -2.49 -19.04
C PRO A 121 3.22 -2.25 -17.54
N THR A 122 3.60 -1.07 -17.07
CA THR A 122 3.78 -0.78 -15.64
C THR A 122 3.21 0.58 -15.23
N ILE A 123 2.50 0.61 -14.10
CA ILE A 123 2.10 1.83 -13.40
C ILE A 123 3.09 2.10 -12.26
N PHE A 124 3.75 3.27 -12.32
CA PHE A 124 4.69 3.75 -11.33
C PHE A 124 4.02 4.73 -10.35
N LEU A 125 4.30 4.53 -9.06
CA LEU A 125 3.82 5.36 -7.96
C LEU A 125 5.00 5.93 -7.17
N HIS A 126 5.11 7.25 -7.12
CA HIS A 126 6.05 7.96 -6.24
C HIS A 126 5.60 9.41 -6.07
N LYS A 127 5.75 9.99 -4.88
CA LYS A 127 5.34 11.38 -4.56
C LYS A 127 5.79 12.41 -5.59
N ARG A 128 7.06 12.34 -6.00
CA ARG A 128 7.67 13.22 -7.02
C ARG A 128 7.16 13.06 -8.46
N LEU A 129 6.31 12.08 -8.76
CA LEU A 129 5.73 11.92 -10.09
C LEU A 129 4.48 12.79 -10.31
N GLY A 130 3.90 13.35 -9.24
CA GLY A 130 2.65 14.13 -9.32
C GLY A 130 1.41 13.27 -9.57
N GLY A 131 1.54 11.95 -9.63
CA GLY A 131 0.46 11.05 -9.97
C GLY A 131 0.89 9.61 -10.22
N LEU A 132 -0.05 8.83 -10.76
CA LEU A 132 0.23 7.51 -11.32
C LEU A 132 0.80 7.68 -12.72
N VAL A 133 1.95 7.06 -13.00
CA VAL A 133 2.60 7.17 -14.33
C VAL A 133 2.61 5.81 -15.01
N PHE A 134 1.98 5.73 -16.17
CA PHE A 134 2.01 4.54 -17.00
C PHE A 134 3.19 4.52 -17.95
N ALA A 135 3.76 3.33 -18.15
CA ALA A 135 4.61 3.07 -19.29
C ALA A 135 4.48 1.61 -19.76
N ASP A 136 4.18 1.45 -21.04
CA ASP A 136 4.38 0.23 -21.81
C ASP A 136 5.77 0.24 -22.48
N PRO A 137 6.66 -0.75 -22.24
CA PRO A 137 7.98 -0.81 -22.88
C PRO A 137 7.95 -1.05 -24.40
N ALA A 138 6.87 -1.63 -24.94
CA ALA A 138 6.69 -1.82 -26.38
C ALA A 138 6.36 -0.50 -27.10
N ILE A 139 5.73 0.44 -26.40
CA ILE A 139 5.29 1.74 -26.94
C ILE A 139 6.29 2.84 -26.58
N HIS A 140 6.77 2.84 -25.34
CA HIS A 140 7.68 3.85 -24.77
C HIS A 140 9.12 3.34 -24.77
N THR A 141 9.62 3.04 -25.97
CA THR A 141 10.95 2.45 -26.18
C THR A 141 12.07 3.34 -25.66
N GLU A 142 11.86 4.66 -25.62
CA GLU A 142 12.77 5.64 -25.04
C GLU A 142 12.99 5.44 -23.53
N LEU A 143 11.94 5.08 -22.79
CA LEU A 143 12.04 4.76 -21.37
C LEU A 143 12.59 3.35 -21.18
N ALA A 144 12.15 2.40 -22.01
CA ALA A 144 12.63 1.03 -21.96
C ALA A 144 14.15 0.91 -22.16
N GLY A 145 14.72 1.69 -23.10
CA GLY A 145 16.16 1.75 -23.33
C GLY A 145 16.98 2.34 -22.17
N ARG A 146 16.32 2.92 -21.16
CA ARG A 146 16.96 3.46 -19.94
C ARG A 146 16.88 2.50 -18.76
N ALA A 147 16.31 1.31 -18.94
CA ALA A 147 16.33 0.27 -17.92
C ALA A 147 17.76 -0.25 -17.76
N GLU A 148 18.26 -0.23 -16.52
CA GLU A 148 19.60 -0.68 -16.20
C GLU A 148 19.55 -2.08 -15.58
N GLN A 149 20.30 -3.01 -16.14
CA GLN A 149 20.56 -4.29 -15.49
C GLN A 149 21.60 -4.09 -14.37
N LYS A 150 21.27 -4.59 -13.19
CA LYS A 150 22.13 -4.72 -12.01
C LYS A 150 22.33 -6.21 -11.72
N ALA A 151 23.26 -6.53 -10.82
CA ALA A 151 23.60 -7.92 -10.49
C ALA A 151 22.40 -8.75 -10.03
N ASP A 152 21.42 -8.13 -9.36
CA ASP A 152 20.28 -8.80 -8.75
C ASP A 152 18.91 -8.25 -9.23
N ALA A 153 18.89 -7.36 -10.23
CA ALA A 153 17.69 -6.65 -10.61
C ALA A 153 17.76 -5.95 -11.97
N VAL A 154 16.59 -5.62 -12.50
CA VAL A 154 16.45 -4.51 -13.47
C VAL A 154 15.87 -3.30 -12.76
N VAL A 155 16.47 -2.13 -12.96
CA VAL A 155 16.04 -0.89 -12.33
C VAL A 155 15.77 0.21 -13.36
N LEU A 156 14.77 1.04 -13.08
CA LEU A 156 14.57 2.33 -13.75
C LEU A 156 14.78 3.44 -12.74
N SER A 157 15.60 4.43 -13.10
CA SER A 157 15.80 5.59 -12.24
C SER A 157 14.51 6.41 -12.14
N LEU A 158 14.24 6.97 -10.96
CA LEU A 158 13.11 7.90 -10.77
C LEU A 158 13.18 9.08 -11.74
N LYS A 159 14.38 9.59 -12.02
CA LYS A 159 14.59 10.68 -12.98
C LYS A 159 14.06 10.32 -14.36
N ALA A 160 14.31 9.10 -14.84
CA ALA A 160 13.82 8.66 -16.14
C ALA A 160 12.29 8.65 -16.22
N ILE A 161 11.63 8.24 -15.15
CA ILE A 161 10.16 8.18 -15.09
C ILE A 161 9.57 9.59 -14.94
N ILE A 162 10.21 10.50 -14.19
CA ILE A 162 9.81 11.92 -14.13
C ILE A 162 9.87 12.55 -15.53
N GLU A 163 10.98 12.36 -16.25
CA GLU A 163 11.15 12.90 -17.60
C GLU A 163 10.11 12.31 -18.57
N HIS A 164 9.83 11.00 -18.46
CA HIS A 164 8.75 10.34 -19.22
C HIS A 164 7.39 10.98 -18.92
N ALA A 165 7.03 11.16 -17.66
CA ALA A 165 5.76 11.77 -17.25
C ALA A 165 5.60 13.21 -17.77
N GLN A 166 6.69 13.98 -17.80
CA GLN A 166 6.69 15.34 -18.34
C GLN A 166 6.52 15.38 -19.87
N GLN A 167 7.15 14.44 -20.58
CA GLN A 167 7.09 14.34 -22.04
C GLN A 167 5.76 13.72 -22.52
N ARG A 168 5.14 12.88 -21.69
CA ARG A 168 3.92 12.11 -21.97
C ARG A 168 2.86 12.40 -20.90
N PRO A 169 2.29 13.61 -20.83
CA PRO A 169 1.23 13.91 -19.87
C PRO A 169 -0.01 13.02 -20.04
N GLU A 170 -0.23 12.45 -21.23
CA GLU A 170 -1.26 11.43 -21.47
C GLU A 170 -1.05 10.13 -20.65
N CYS A 171 0.17 9.84 -20.21
CA CYS A 171 0.50 8.68 -19.39
C CYS A 171 0.40 8.98 -17.88
N VAL A 172 -0.15 10.13 -17.49
CA VAL A 172 -0.22 10.56 -16.08
C VAL A 172 -1.66 10.64 -15.61
N ILE A 173 -1.93 10.09 -14.44
CA ILE A 173 -3.16 10.33 -13.67
C ILE A 173 -2.79 11.19 -12.47
N ASP A 174 -3.24 12.43 -12.45
CA ASP A 174 -2.99 13.35 -11.34
C ASP A 174 -3.53 12.77 -10.03
N LEU A 175 -2.61 12.58 -9.07
CA LEU A 175 -2.91 12.00 -7.78
C LEU A 175 -1.82 12.39 -6.77
N GLU A 176 -2.23 12.86 -5.60
CA GLU A 176 -1.28 13.09 -4.53
C GLU A 176 -0.84 11.76 -3.91
N ILE A 177 0.46 11.49 -3.90
CA ILE A 177 1.04 10.29 -3.31
C ILE A 177 1.85 10.68 -2.06
N PRO A 178 1.60 10.03 -0.90
CA PRO A 178 2.33 10.32 0.34
C PRO A 178 3.76 9.75 0.35
N TYR A 179 4.62 10.33 1.19
CA TYR A 179 5.81 9.63 1.67
C TYR A 179 5.45 8.79 2.89
N ASN A 180 6.07 7.63 3.02
CA ASN A 180 6.04 6.91 4.27
C ASN A 180 7.02 7.55 5.26
N GLN A 181 6.52 8.04 6.39
CA GLN A 181 7.34 8.70 7.42
C GLN A 181 7.96 7.71 8.42
N GLY A 182 7.76 6.40 8.21
CA GLY A 182 8.27 5.34 9.09
C GLY A 182 7.60 5.30 10.47
N ARG A 183 6.43 5.93 10.63
CA ARG A 183 5.72 6.04 11.92
C ARG A 183 4.77 4.87 12.19
N GLY A 184 4.49 4.06 11.17
CA GLY A 184 3.57 2.94 11.27
C GLY A 184 4.02 1.89 12.27
N THR A 185 3.08 1.39 13.07
CA THR A 185 3.29 0.32 14.06
C THR A 185 2.60 -0.98 13.67
N TYR A 186 1.91 -1.01 12.52
CA TYR A 186 1.26 -2.21 12.02
C TYR A 186 2.30 -3.27 11.69
N ASP A 187 2.21 -4.41 12.39
CA ASP A 187 2.97 -5.61 12.10
C ASP A 187 2.07 -6.60 11.34
N PRO A 188 2.30 -6.82 10.03
CA PRO A 188 1.47 -7.72 9.25
C PRO A 188 1.55 -9.18 9.70
N ALA A 189 2.71 -9.64 10.17
CA ALA A 189 2.91 -11.02 10.59
C ALA A 189 2.15 -11.28 11.88
N LEU A 190 2.27 -10.37 12.85
CA LEU A 190 1.51 -10.44 14.11
C LEU A 190 0.00 -10.32 13.85
N SER A 191 -0.42 -9.42 12.95
CA SER A 191 -1.83 -9.22 12.63
C SER A 191 -2.43 -10.46 11.96
N PHE A 192 -1.72 -11.07 11.01
CA PHE A 192 -2.14 -12.31 10.38
C PHE A 192 -2.20 -13.47 11.38
N ALA A 193 -1.16 -13.65 12.20
CA ALA A 193 -1.13 -14.69 13.22
C ALA A 193 -2.28 -14.52 14.22
N LYS A 194 -2.54 -13.28 14.65
CA LYS A 194 -3.67 -12.95 15.53
C LYS A 194 -4.99 -13.33 14.88
N ALA A 195 -5.29 -12.84 13.68
CA ALA A 195 -6.54 -13.14 12.98
C ALA A 195 -6.74 -14.65 12.78
N LEU A 196 -5.71 -15.36 12.29
CA LEU A 196 -5.77 -16.81 12.10
C LEU A 196 -6.08 -17.57 13.40
N ILE A 197 -5.46 -17.15 14.50
CA ILE A 197 -5.57 -17.84 15.79
C ILE A 197 -6.85 -17.45 16.55
N THR A 198 -7.30 -16.20 16.46
CA THR A 198 -8.52 -15.73 17.14
C THR A 198 -9.79 -16.11 16.41
N ASP A 199 -9.75 -16.08 15.08
CA ASP A 199 -10.93 -16.35 14.24
C ASP A 199 -11.01 -17.86 13.93
N GLY A 200 -9.88 -18.56 13.99
CA GLY A 200 -9.84 -20.01 14.01
C GLY A 200 -10.20 -20.57 15.39
N ASN A 201 -10.90 -21.70 15.43
CA ASN A 201 -11.29 -22.35 16.68
C ASN A 201 -10.09 -23.04 17.37
N TYR A 202 -9.13 -22.25 17.84
CA TYR A 202 -7.89 -22.70 18.49
C TYR A 202 -7.86 -22.27 19.96
N PRO A 203 -8.67 -22.90 20.84
CA PRO A 203 -8.94 -22.39 22.19
C PRO A 203 -7.69 -22.27 23.07
N ASN A 204 -6.66 -23.10 22.83
CA ASN A 204 -5.41 -23.02 23.58
C ASN A 204 -4.49 -21.90 23.06
N LEU A 205 -4.40 -21.72 21.74
CA LEU A 205 -3.49 -20.76 21.12
C LEU A 205 -3.99 -19.31 21.25
N LYS A 206 -5.31 -19.11 21.24
CA LYS A 206 -5.91 -17.78 21.38
C LYS A 206 -5.67 -17.14 22.75
N ARG A 207 -5.39 -17.95 23.79
CA ARG A 207 -5.14 -17.44 25.16
C ARG A 207 -3.98 -16.44 25.18
N LEU A 208 -2.93 -16.69 24.41
CA LEU A 208 -1.81 -15.74 24.26
C LEU A 208 -2.31 -14.35 23.82
N PHE A 209 -3.19 -14.27 22.83
CA PHE A 209 -3.68 -12.99 22.32
C PHE A 209 -4.80 -12.37 23.17
N GLU A 210 -5.54 -13.18 23.92
CA GLU A 210 -6.52 -12.72 24.91
C GLU A 210 -5.83 -12.13 26.14
N GLU A 211 -4.74 -12.74 26.61
CA GLU A 211 -3.97 -12.35 27.80
C GLU A 211 -2.95 -11.23 27.52
N VAL A 212 -2.36 -11.18 26.31
CA VAL A 212 -1.39 -10.15 25.89
C VAL A 212 -2.08 -8.89 25.34
N LYS A 213 -3.42 -8.75 25.50
CA LYS A 213 -4.07 -7.46 25.21
C LYS A 213 -3.28 -6.36 25.92
N PRO A 214 -2.73 -5.36 25.20
CA PRO A 214 -2.01 -4.30 25.85
C PRO A 214 -2.94 -3.70 26.89
N GLN A 215 -2.47 -3.61 28.13
CA GLN A 215 -3.06 -2.71 29.11
C GLN A 215 -2.80 -1.27 28.66
N THR A 216 -3.37 -0.87 27.53
CA THR A 216 -3.72 0.52 27.31
C THR A 216 -5.04 0.71 28.04
N SER A 217 -4.98 0.70 29.37
CA SER A 217 -6.09 1.25 30.13
C SER A 217 -6.18 2.72 29.73
N THR A 218 -7.25 3.07 29.04
CA THR A 218 -7.58 4.48 28.81
C THR A 218 -7.67 5.17 30.18
N ILE A 219 -7.39 6.47 30.25
CA ILE A 219 -7.54 7.25 31.49
C ILE A 219 -8.91 6.98 32.14
N SER A 220 -9.96 6.80 31.32
CA SER A 220 -11.30 6.43 31.77
C SER A 220 -11.37 5.06 32.47
N GLU A 221 -10.69 4.05 31.94
CA GLU A 221 -10.61 2.71 32.55
C GLU A 221 -9.76 2.70 33.83
N GLU A 222 -8.70 3.51 33.90
CA GLU A 222 -7.92 3.68 35.13
C GLU A 222 -8.69 4.41 36.22
N ILE A 223 -9.43 5.47 35.86
CA ILE A 223 -10.36 6.14 36.77
C ILE A 223 -11.46 5.16 37.23
N GLY A 224 -11.96 4.30 36.34
CA GLY A 224 -12.91 3.24 36.67
C GLY A 224 -12.36 2.27 37.73
N LYS A 225 -11.12 1.81 37.57
CA LYS A 225 -10.44 0.95 38.57
C LYS A 225 -10.23 1.66 39.90
N LEU A 226 -9.80 2.93 39.88
CA LEU A 226 -9.63 3.73 41.10
C LEU A 226 -10.96 3.94 41.84
N LYS A 227 -12.05 4.13 41.09
CA LYS A 227 -13.39 4.26 41.67
C LYS A 227 -13.82 2.97 42.36
N GLN A 228 -13.57 1.83 41.72
CA GLN A 228 -13.88 0.53 42.30
C GLN A 228 -13.08 0.26 43.58
N LEU A 229 -11.78 0.57 43.61
CA LEU A 229 -10.96 0.47 44.81
C LEU A 229 -11.43 1.38 45.97
N ARG A 230 -12.01 2.54 45.66
CA ARG A 230 -12.64 3.39 46.66
C ARG A 230 -13.94 2.79 47.18
N ASP A 231 -14.78 2.31 46.28
CA ASP A 231 -16.08 1.72 46.63
C ASP A 231 -15.90 0.43 47.45
N ASP A 232 -14.81 -0.31 47.22
CA ASP A 232 -14.38 -1.47 48.00
C ASP A 232 -13.69 -1.09 49.33
N GLY A 233 -13.54 0.20 49.65
CA GLY A 233 -12.95 0.71 50.88
C GLY A 233 -11.41 0.62 50.95
N VAL A 234 -10.75 0.21 49.87
CA VAL A 234 -9.28 0.12 49.77
C VAL A 234 -8.64 1.51 49.70
N LEU A 235 -9.32 2.47 49.04
CA LEU A 235 -8.93 3.87 49.00
C LEU A 235 -9.96 4.73 49.72
N ASN A 236 -9.51 5.69 50.52
CA ASN A 236 -10.39 6.78 50.96
C ASN A 236 -10.54 7.85 49.88
N GLN A 237 -11.54 8.72 50.02
CA GLN A 237 -11.88 9.76 49.03
C GLN A 237 -10.69 10.67 48.68
N VAL A 238 -9.86 11.03 49.66
CA VAL A 238 -8.68 11.89 49.46
C VAL A 238 -7.58 11.18 48.68
N GLN A 239 -7.39 9.87 48.91
CA GLN A 239 -6.43 9.05 48.16
C GLN A 239 -6.88 8.83 46.71
N PHE A 240 -8.19 8.61 46.51
CA PHE A 240 -8.80 8.50 45.18
C PHE A 240 -8.59 9.78 44.37
N GLU A 241 -8.95 10.95 44.91
CA GLU A 241 -8.83 12.24 44.23
C GLU A 241 -7.37 12.53 43.84
N ARG A 242 -6.41 12.26 44.73
CA ARG A 242 -4.97 12.43 44.43
C ARG A 242 -4.47 11.50 43.32
N ALA A 243 -4.99 10.28 43.25
CA ALA A 243 -4.62 9.33 42.21
C ALA A 243 -5.19 9.75 40.85
N VAL A 244 -6.45 10.21 40.81
CA VAL A 244 -7.08 10.77 39.60
C VAL A 244 -6.35 12.03 39.13
N ASP A 245 -5.98 12.93 40.04
CA ASP A 245 -5.26 14.16 39.70
C ASP A 245 -3.87 13.88 39.08
N ARG A 246 -3.19 12.82 39.53
CA ARG A 246 -1.92 12.37 38.94
C ARG A 246 -2.11 11.81 37.54
N LEU A 247 -3.20 11.08 37.29
CA LEU A 247 -3.52 10.52 35.98
C LEU A 247 -3.92 11.58 34.95
N LEU A 248 -4.47 12.71 35.38
CA LEU A 248 -4.89 13.81 34.49
C LEU A 248 -3.79 14.85 34.22
N LYS A 249 -2.73 14.88 35.03
CA LYS A 249 -1.63 15.86 34.96
C LYS A 249 -0.31 15.27 34.44
N GLY A 250 -0.21 13.95 34.31
CA GLY A 250 0.89 13.25 33.63
C GLY A 250 0.65 13.16 32.13
#